data_AF-X1H2M4-F1
#
_entry.id   AF-X1H2M4-F1
#
_cell.length_a   1.000
_cell.length_b   1.000
_cell.length_c   1.000
_cell.angle_alpha   90.00
_cell.angle_beta   90.00
_cell.angle_gamma   90.00
#
_symmetry.space_group_name_H-M   'P 1'
#
loop_
_entity.id
_entity.type
_entity.pdbx_description
1 polymer ?
#
loop_
_entity_poly.entity_id
_entity_poly.type
_entity_poly.pdbx_seq_one_letter_code
_entity_poly.pdbx_strand_id
1 'polypeptide(L)'
;MSSYPRLLTTFTIANLVLVNGGKQSKILNLKEIINEYIEHRLVIIQKRTEYLQKKAKDRLHRVEGLLIALNDIDNVVNIIKSSKDTKEAKNKLKVTYKLSDIQVQSILSMPLSRLTNLEQQKLVDEQKSLHTSIEDYNKILKEKQVRLDIIKNDLIELNKKYGDDRKTEIKMVEHYEIKEIENIDLIKKETTIVIFTKNQYIKRISLEEYQ
;
A
#
# COMPACT_ATOMS: atom_id res chain seq x y z
N MET A 1 28.33 36.79 0.79
CA MET A 1 28.32 35.43 0.21
C MET A 1 29.37 34.63 0.97
N SER A 2 29.01 34.17 2.17
CA SER A 2 30.00 33.71 3.16
C SER A 2 30.49 32.31 2.79
N SER A 3 31.82 32.19 2.68
CA SER A 3 32.56 31.01 2.25
C SER A 3 32.74 30.01 3.41
N TYR A 4 31.64 29.43 3.91
CA TYR A 4 31.74 28.25 4.77
C TYR A 4 31.79 26.97 3.92
N PRO A 5 32.60 25.96 4.30
CA PRO A 5 32.64 24.68 3.59
C PRO A 5 31.24 24.03 3.60
N ARG A 6 30.91 23.25 2.56
CA ARG A 6 29.61 22.53 2.36
C ARG A 6 29.26 21.49 3.46
N LEU A 7 29.90 21.56 4.62
CA LEU A 7 29.67 20.71 5.79
C LEU A 7 28.41 21.11 6.56
N LEU A 8 27.95 22.36 6.45
CA LEU A 8 26.69 22.84 7.00
C LEU A 8 25.82 23.43 5.89
N THR A 9 24.53 23.07 5.88
CA THR A 9 23.55 23.60 4.93
C THR A 9 22.17 23.70 5.58
N THR A 10 21.37 24.67 5.12
CA THR A 10 19.97 24.82 5.52
C THR A 10 19.09 24.09 4.52
N PHE A 11 18.22 23.21 5.01
CA PHE A 11 17.20 22.54 4.19
C PHE A 11 15.83 23.15 4.45
N THR A 12 15.25 23.80 3.45
CA THR A 12 13.90 24.39 3.56
C THR A 12 12.85 23.34 3.24
N ILE A 13 11.91 23.12 4.15
CA ILE A 13 10.84 22.12 4.00
C ILE A 13 9.54 22.80 3.59
N ALA A 14 9.00 22.45 2.43
CA ALA A 14 7.66 22.85 1.99
C ALA A 14 6.92 21.62 1.43
N ASN A 15 5.96 21.11 2.19
CA ASN A 15 5.15 19.94 1.81
C ASN A 15 4.02 20.33 0.84
N LEU A 16 4.38 20.73 -0.38
CA LEU A 16 3.43 21.04 -1.43
C LEU A 16 2.93 19.74 -2.08
N VAL A 17 1.64 19.45 -1.92
CA VAL A 17 1.01 18.20 -2.39
C VAL A 17 -0.19 18.51 -3.27
N LEU A 18 -0.42 17.67 -4.27
CA LEU A 18 -1.64 17.71 -5.07
C LEU A 18 -2.74 16.87 -4.39
N VAL A 19 -3.85 17.53 -4.07
CA VAL A 19 -5.03 16.90 -3.45
C VAL A 19 -6.20 16.83 -4.45
N ASN A 20 -7.31 16.18 -4.06
CA ASN A 20 -8.53 16.07 -4.87
C ASN A 20 -8.30 15.44 -6.25
N GLY A 21 -7.50 14.36 -6.31
CA GLY A 21 -7.20 13.66 -7.55
C GLY A 21 -6.32 14.46 -8.51
N GLY A 22 -5.41 15.28 -7.97
CA GLY A 22 -4.43 16.02 -8.77
C GLY A 22 -4.86 17.43 -9.19
N LYS A 23 -6.03 17.90 -8.76
CA LYS A 23 -6.65 19.12 -9.29
C LYS A 23 -6.27 20.40 -8.54
N GLN A 24 -5.79 20.28 -7.30
CA GLN A 24 -5.49 21.43 -6.45
C GLN A 24 -4.17 21.21 -5.71
N SER A 25 -3.28 22.20 -5.73
CA SER A 25 -2.07 22.20 -4.90
C SER A 25 -2.38 22.78 -3.52
N LYS A 26 -1.96 22.09 -2.46
CA LYS A 26 -2.04 22.60 -1.08
C LYS A 26 -0.74 22.31 -0.34
N ILE A 27 -0.34 23.21 0.54
CA ILE A 27 0.72 22.94 1.52
C ILE A 27 0.08 22.21 2.68
N LEU A 28 0.58 21.01 3.00
CA LEU A 28 -0.01 20.15 4.03
C LEU A 28 0.94 19.97 5.21
N ASN A 29 0.38 19.90 6.42
CA ASN A 29 1.12 19.44 7.59
C ASN A 29 1.22 17.90 7.62
N LEU A 30 2.05 17.35 8.53
CA LEU A 30 2.27 15.91 8.61
C LEU A 30 0.98 15.11 8.85
N LYS A 31 0.09 15.62 9.71
CA LYS A 31 -1.19 14.95 10.03
C LYS A 31 -2.09 14.86 8.80
N GLU A 32 -2.16 15.93 8.02
CA GLU A 32 -2.93 15.99 6.78
C GLU A 32 -2.39 15.02 5.73
N ILE A 33 -1.06 14.94 5.56
CA ILE A 33 -0.43 13.99 4.64
C ILE A 33 -0.79 12.55 5.01
N ILE A 34 -0.71 12.21 6.30
CA ILE A 34 -1.07 10.86 6.79
C ILE A 34 -2.55 10.57 6.53
N ASN A 35 -3.44 11.54 6.77
CA ASN A 35 -4.86 11.37 6.54
C ASN A 35 -5.19 11.16 5.05
N GLU A 36 -4.59 11.95 4.15
CA GLU A 36 -4.76 11.78 2.70
C GLU A 36 -4.28 10.40 2.23
N TYR A 37 -3.15 9.92 2.77
CA TYR A 37 -2.67 8.57 2.49
C TYR A 37 -3.68 7.50 2.91
N ILE A 38 -4.24 7.60 4.12
CA ILE A 38 -5.22 6.64 4.65
C ILE A 38 -6.50 6.65 3.81
N GLU A 39 -7.04 7.82 3.49
CA GLU A 39 -8.26 7.95 2.68
C GLU A 39 -8.04 7.40 1.27
N HIS A 40 -6.89 7.66 0.65
CA HIS A 40 -6.55 7.04 -0.63
C HIS A 40 -6.47 5.50 -0.53
N ARG A 41 -5.85 4.97 0.53
CA ARG A 41 -5.77 3.51 0.75
C ARG A 41 -7.15 2.88 0.96
N LEU A 42 -8.06 3.56 1.65
CA LEU A 42 -9.44 3.10 1.82
C LEU A 42 -10.15 2.97 0.48
N VAL A 43 -10.00 3.96 -0.41
CA VAL A 43 -10.57 3.92 -1.77
C VAL A 43 -9.98 2.78 -2.58
N ILE A 44 -8.66 2.55 -2.52
CA ILE A 44 -8.01 1.44 -3.23
C ILE A 44 -8.57 0.10 -2.74
N ILE A 45 -8.64 -0.11 -1.43
CA ILE A 45 -9.12 -1.37 -0.86
C ILE A 45 -10.57 -1.60 -1.23
N GLN A 46 -11.41 -0.56 -1.18
CA GLN A 46 -12.79 -0.65 -1.62
C GLN A 46 -12.89 -1.09 -3.09
N LYS A 47 -12.21 -0.39 -4.02
CA LYS A 47 -12.22 -0.73 -5.44
C LYS A 47 -11.70 -2.14 -5.72
N ARG A 48 -10.62 -2.54 -5.03
CA ARG A 48 -10.05 -3.90 -5.11
C ARG A 48 -11.08 -4.94 -4.68
N THR A 49 -11.74 -4.73 -3.55
CA THR A 49 -12.73 -5.65 -3.00
C THR A 49 -13.99 -5.72 -3.86
N GLU A 50 -14.47 -4.60 -4.39
CA GLU A 50 -15.60 -4.56 -5.34
C GLU A 50 -15.29 -5.38 -6.60
N TYR A 51 -14.08 -5.23 -7.16
CA TYR A 51 -13.63 -6.01 -8.30
C TYR A 51 -13.60 -7.52 -7.99
N LEU A 52 -12.99 -7.90 -6.86
CA LEU A 52 -12.92 -9.31 -6.42
C LEU A 52 -14.30 -9.90 -6.17
N GLN A 53 -15.19 -9.14 -5.51
CA GLN A 53 -16.56 -9.56 -5.25
C GLN A 53 -17.32 -9.79 -6.55
N LYS A 54 -17.22 -8.88 -7.51
CA LYS A 54 -17.88 -9.03 -8.82
C LYS A 54 -17.39 -10.29 -9.52
N LYS A 55 -16.07 -10.50 -9.56
CA LYS A 55 -15.47 -11.70 -10.15
C LYS A 55 -15.94 -12.99 -9.46
N ALA A 56 -16.05 -12.98 -8.13
CA ALA A 56 -16.55 -14.13 -7.37
C ALA A 56 -18.03 -14.40 -7.64
N LYS A 57 -18.88 -13.36 -7.71
CA LYS A 57 -20.31 -13.49 -8.08
C LYS A 57 -20.48 -14.02 -9.50
N ASP A 58 -19.72 -13.51 -10.47
CA ASP A 58 -19.75 -13.98 -11.86
C ASP A 58 -19.30 -15.44 -12.00
N ARG A 59 -18.41 -15.90 -11.11
CA ARG A 59 -17.98 -17.30 -11.05
C ARG A 59 -19.04 -18.17 -10.37
N LEU A 60 -19.57 -17.74 -9.23
CA LEU A 60 -20.62 -18.43 -8.50
C LEU A 60 -21.84 -18.68 -9.40
N HIS A 61 -22.29 -17.65 -10.11
CA HIS A 61 -23.40 -17.74 -11.05
C HIS A 61 -23.20 -18.84 -12.11
N ARG A 62 -21.98 -19.01 -12.61
CA ARG A 62 -21.64 -20.09 -13.56
C ARG A 62 -21.65 -21.47 -12.90
N VAL A 63 -21.06 -21.58 -11.70
CA VAL A 63 -21.01 -22.84 -10.93
C VAL A 63 -22.41 -23.31 -10.57
N GLU A 64 -23.30 -22.41 -10.15
CA GLU A 64 -24.71 -22.71 -9.87
C GLU A 64 -25.43 -23.31 -11.09
N GLY A 65 -25.23 -22.73 -12.28
CA GLY A 65 -25.80 -23.27 -13.52
C GLY A 65 -25.28 -24.66 -13.85
N LEU A 66 -23.99 -24.92 -13.64
CA LEU A 66 -23.39 -26.23 -13.84
C LEU A 66 -23.95 -27.26 -12.84
N LEU A 67 -24.10 -26.90 -11.56
CA LEU A 67 -24.67 -27.79 -10.54
C LEU A 67 -26.14 -28.13 -10.83
N ILE A 68 -26.94 -27.16 -11.27
CA ILE A 68 -28.32 -27.41 -11.72
C ILE A 68 -28.34 -28.43 -12.86
N ALA A 69 -27.45 -28.27 -13.85
CA ALA A 69 -27.38 -29.18 -14.98
C ALA A 69 -26.87 -30.58 -14.59
N LEU A 70 -25.95 -30.68 -13.63
CA LEU A 70 -25.42 -31.96 -13.15
C LEU A 70 -26.46 -32.76 -12.34
N ASN A 71 -27.31 -32.07 -11.58
CA ASN A 71 -28.39 -32.71 -10.83
C ASN A 71 -29.45 -33.36 -11.72
N ASP A 72 -29.60 -32.91 -12.97
CA ASP A 72 -30.59 -33.42 -13.93
C ASP A 72 -29.95 -33.66 -15.32
N ILE A 73 -28.81 -34.35 -15.32
CA ILE A 73 -27.96 -34.48 -16.51
C ILE A 73 -28.65 -35.22 -17.66
N ASP A 74 -29.46 -36.23 -17.38
CA ASP A 74 -30.12 -37.04 -18.40
C ASP A 74 -31.10 -36.19 -19.22
N ASN A 75 -31.89 -35.34 -18.57
CA ASN A 75 -32.79 -34.42 -19.25
C ASN A 75 -32.03 -33.33 -20.02
N VAL A 76 -30.94 -32.80 -19.46
CA VAL A 76 -30.07 -31.85 -20.16
C VAL A 76 -29.52 -32.46 -21.45
N VAL A 77 -29.02 -33.69 -21.38
CA VAL A 77 -28.51 -34.42 -22.55
C VAL A 77 -29.62 -34.69 -23.57
N ASN A 78 -30.82 -35.07 -23.12
CA ASN A 78 -31.97 -35.28 -24.00
C ASN A 78 -32.40 -34.00 -24.73
N ILE A 79 -32.41 -32.85 -24.05
CA ILE A 79 -32.70 -31.54 -24.65
C ILE A 79 -31.64 -31.20 -25.70
N ILE A 80 -30.36 -31.44 -25.40
CA ILE A 80 -29.26 -31.16 -26.34
C ILE A 80 -29.36 -32.07 -27.57
N LYS A 81 -29.58 -33.38 -27.38
CA LYS A 81 -29.68 -34.36 -28.49
C LYS A 81 -30.92 -34.17 -29.37
N SER A 82 -32.02 -33.70 -28.80
CA SER A 82 -33.29 -33.45 -29.54
C SER A 82 -33.34 -32.10 -30.26
N SER A 83 -32.32 -31.26 -30.10
CA SER A 83 -32.24 -29.94 -30.73
C SER A 83 -31.50 -30.01 -32.06
N LYS A 84 -31.96 -29.25 -33.06
CA LYS A 84 -31.37 -29.25 -34.41
C LYS A 84 -30.02 -28.54 -34.46
N ASP A 85 -29.86 -27.49 -33.67
CA ASP A 85 -28.64 -26.70 -33.60
C ASP A 85 -28.33 -26.20 -32.18
N THR A 86 -27.16 -25.60 -32.00
CA THR A 86 -26.70 -25.08 -30.71
C THR A 86 -27.54 -23.91 -30.20
N LYS A 87 -28.16 -23.13 -31.09
CA LYS A 87 -29.05 -22.01 -30.72
C LYS A 87 -30.37 -22.53 -30.14
N GLU A 88 -30.96 -23.55 -30.75
CA GLU A 88 -32.18 -24.21 -30.27
C GLU A 88 -31.94 -24.87 -28.91
N ALA A 89 -30.83 -25.62 -28.77
CA ALA A 89 -30.46 -26.23 -27.49
C ALA A 89 -30.30 -25.16 -26.39
N LYS A 90 -29.63 -24.04 -26.71
CA LYS A 90 -29.46 -22.92 -25.78
C LYS A 90 -30.80 -22.35 -25.32
N ASN A 91 -31.70 -22.08 -26.25
CA ASN A 91 -33.02 -21.52 -25.93
C ASN A 91 -33.87 -22.49 -25.09
N LYS A 92 -33.87 -23.78 -25.41
CA LYS A 92 -34.60 -24.79 -24.62
C LYS A 92 -34.05 -24.89 -23.20
N LEU A 93 -32.74 -25.03 -23.03
CA LEU A 93 -32.11 -25.07 -21.69
C LEU A 93 -32.39 -23.80 -20.88
N LYS A 94 -32.36 -22.64 -21.53
CA LYS A 94 -32.68 -21.35 -20.91
C LYS A 94 -34.10 -21.30 -20.36
N VAL A 95 -35.08 -21.75 -21.15
CA VAL A 95 -36.50 -21.73 -20.77
C VAL A 95 -36.79 -22.78 -19.71
N THR A 96 -36.33 -24.03 -19.90
CA THR A 96 -36.62 -25.15 -18.99
C THR A 96 -36.07 -24.93 -17.58
N TYR A 97 -34.80 -24.50 -17.48
CA TYR A 97 -34.12 -24.34 -16.19
C TYR A 97 -34.05 -22.87 -15.72
N LYS A 98 -34.70 -21.94 -16.43
CA LYS A 98 -34.68 -20.48 -16.14
C LYS A 98 -33.26 -19.92 -15.95
N LEU A 99 -32.33 -20.40 -16.76
CA LEU A 99 -30.91 -20.03 -16.67
C LEU A 99 -30.60 -18.76 -17.47
N SER A 100 -29.49 -18.11 -17.12
CA SER A 100 -28.94 -17.01 -17.91
C SER A 100 -28.16 -17.51 -19.13
N ASP A 101 -27.91 -16.63 -20.11
CA ASP A 101 -27.13 -16.98 -21.30
C ASP A 101 -25.70 -17.45 -20.98
N ILE A 102 -25.08 -16.89 -19.94
CA ILE A 102 -23.72 -17.24 -19.50
C ILE A 102 -23.69 -18.64 -18.87
N GLN A 103 -24.72 -18.98 -18.08
CA GLN A 103 -24.86 -20.31 -17.48
C GLN A 103 -25.08 -21.37 -18.55
N VAL A 104 -26.01 -21.14 -19.48
CA VAL A 104 -26.28 -22.11 -20.56
C VAL A 104 -25.05 -22.31 -21.44
N GLN A 105 -24.32 -21.23 -21.75
CA GLN A 105 -23.05 -21.36 -22.47
C GLN A 105 -22.04 -22.21 -21.70
N SER A 106 -21.96 -22.05 -20.37
CA SER A 106 -21.07 -22.84 -19.51
C SER A 106 -21.45 -24.32 -19.53
N ILE A 107 -22.74 -24.65 -19.49
CA ILE A 107 -23.27 -26.03 -19.58
C ILE A 107 -22.92 -26.65 -20.93
N LEU A 108 -23.18 -25.95 -22.03
CA LEU A 108 -22.87 -26.45 -23.38
C LEU A 108 -21.37 -26.67 -23.62
N SER A 109 -20.52 -25.91 -22.92
CA SER A 109 -19.05 -26.05 -22.98
C SER A 109 -18.48 -27.09 -22.01
N MET A 110 -19.31 -27.76 -21.22
CA MET A 110 -18.86 -28.69 -20.18
C MET A 110 -18.32 -29.99 -20.79
N PRO A 111 -17.12 -30.47 -20.38
CA PRO A 111 -16.62 -31.78 -20.82
C PRO A 111 -17.28 -32.92 -20.03
N LEU A 112 -17.48 -34.07 -20.68
CA LEU A 112 -18.08 -35.27 -20.06
C LEU A 112 -17.31 -35.78 -18.82
N SER A 113 -16.02 -35.47 -18.70
CA SER A 113 -15.22 -35.80 -17.51
C SER A 113 -15.75 -35.17 -16.21
N ARG A 114 -16.50 -34.06 -16.30
CA ARG A 114 -17.12 -33.38 -15.16
C ARG A 114 -18.24 -34.19 -14.50
N LEU A 115 -18.72 -35.24 -15.17
CA LEU A 115 -19.76 -36.12 -14.62
C LEU A 115 -19.23 -37.05 -13.53
N THR A 116 -17.91 -37.20 -13.40
CA THR A 116 -17.33 -38.01 -12.33
C THR A 116 -17.63 -37.42 -10.95
N ASN A 117 -17.90 -38.27 -9.95
CA ASN A 117 -18.24 -37.82 -8.59
C ASN A 117 -17.20 -36.86 -7.99
N LEU A 118 -15.92 -37.09 -8.26
CA LEU A 118 -14.83 -36.22 -7.79
C LEU A 118 -14.96 -34.80 -8.38
N GLU A 119 -15.26 -34.67 -9.67
CA GLU A 119 -15.39 -33.37 -10.33
C GLU A 119 -16.66 -32.64 -9.89
N GLN A 120 -17.75 -33.36 -9.65
CA GLN A 120 -18.96 -32.79 -9.07
C GLN A 120 -18.71 -32.26 -7.66
N GLN A 121 -18.03 -33.04 -6.82
CA GLN A 121 -17.69 -32.63 -5.45
C GLN A 121 -16.83 -31.36 -5.45
N LYS A 122 -15.84 -31.26 -6.35
CA LYS A 122 -15.03 -30.04 -6.52
C LYS A 122 -15.88 -28.81 -6.84
N LEU A 123 -16.93 -28.93 -7.65
CA LEU A 123 -17.83 -27.81 -7.96
C LEU A 123 -18.67 -27.41 -6.75
N VAL A 124 -19.14 -28.37 -5.95
CA VAL A 124 -19.84 -28.10 -4.69
C VAL A 124 -18.93 -27.40 -3.69
N ASP A 125 -17.70 -27.85 -3.55
CA ASP A 125 -16.72 -27.23 -2.65
C ASP A 125 -16.31 -25.85 -3.16
N GLU A 126 -16.17 -25.67 -4.48
CA GLU A 126 -15.95 -24.38 -5.11
C GLU A 126 -17.11 -23.42 -4.81
N GLN A 127 -18.37 -23.86 -4.95
CA GLN A 127 -19.55 -23.06 -4.63
C GLN A 127 -19.52 -22.56 -3.17
N LYS A 128 -19.24 -23.47 -2.22
CA LYS A 128 -19.13 -23.13 -0.79
C LYS A 128 -18.04 -22.08 -0.56
N SER A 129 -16.85 -22.28 -1.14
CA SER A 129 -15.73 -21.35 -1.00
C SER A 129 -16.05 -19.96 -1.57
N LEU A 130 -16.80 -19.90 -2.67
CA LEU A 130 -17.22 -18.65 -3.30
C LEU A 130 -18.25 -17.91 -2.44
N HIS A 131 -19.20 -18.63 -1.82
CA HIS A 131 -20.14 -18.01 -0.87
C HIS A 131 -19.39 -17.38 0.31
N THR A 132 -18.49 -18.11 0.95
CA THR A 132 -17.66 -17.59 2.05
C THR A 132 -16.86 -16.36 1.61
N SER A 133 -16.21 -16.43 0.45
CA SER A 133 -15.45 -15.30 -0.09
C SER A 133 -16.33 -14.06 -0.33
N ILE A 134 -17.53 -14.25 -0.90
CA ILE A 134 -18.47 -13.15 -1.15
C ILE A 134 -18.99 -12.53 0.15
N GLU A 135 -19.24 -13.34 1.17
CA GLU A 135 -19.60 -12.87 2.50
C GLU A 135 -18.49 -12.03 3.12
N ASP A 136 -17.24 -12.49 3.05
CA ASP A 136 -16.09 -11.74 3.57
C ASP A 136 -15.88 -10.43 2.80
N TYR A 137 -16.00 -10.44 1.48
CA TYR A 137 -15.98 -9.20 0.69
C TYR A 137 -17.11 -8.25 1.07
N ASN A 138 -18.33 -8.76 1.34
CA ASN A 138 -19.43 -7.94 1.82
C ASN A 138 -19.12 -7.29 3.17
N LYS A 139 -18.49 -8.02 4.11
CA LYS A 139 -18.07 -7.46 5.41
C LYS A 139 -17.06 -6.32 5.19
N ILE A 140 -16.05 -6.54 4.36
CA ILE A 140 -15.02 -5.53 4.03
C ILE A 140 -15.63 -4.28 3.40
N LEU A 141 -16.65 -4.42 2.55
CA LEU A 141 -17.31 -3.28 1.90
C LEU A 141 -18.24 -2.51 2.83
N LYS A 142 -18.95 -3.20 3.73
CA LYS A 142 -19.87 -2.58 4.69
C LYS A 142 -19.14 -1.83 5.81
N GLU A 143 -18.08 -2.41 6.36
CA GLU A 143 -17.45 -1.90 7.58
C GLU A 143 -16.15 -1.14 7.27
N LYS A 144 -16.13 0.16 7.58
CA LYS A 144 -14.90 0.98 7.45
C LYS A 144 -13.79 0.48 8.36
N GLN A 145 -14.13 0.00 9.56
CA GLN A 145 -13.15 -0.49 10.54
C GLN A 145 -12.35 -1.69 10.01
N VAL A 146 -13.02 -2.66 9.39
CA VAL A 146 -12.37 -3.82 8.76
C VAL A 146 -11.35 -3.37 7.70
N ARG A 147 -11.68 -2.33 6.91
CA ARG A 147 -10.71 -1.79 5.93
C ARG A 147 -9.51 -1.12 6.61
N LEU A 148 -9.72 -0.41 7.71
CA LEU A 148 -8.63 0.18 8.49
C LEU A 148 -7.70 -0.88 9.08
N ASP A 149 -8.26 -1.99 9.57
CA ASP A 149 -7.48 -3.11 10.10
C ASP A 149 -6.65 -3.79 9.00
N ILE A 150 -7.22 -3.94 7.80
CA ILE A 150 -6.46 -4.41 6.63
C ILE A 150 -5.29 -3.46 6.32
N ILE A 151 -5.52 -2.14 6.28
CA ILE A 151 -4.46 -1.15 6.04
C ILE A 151 -3.36 -1.26 7.10
N LYS A 152 -3.75 -1.41 8.37
CA LYS A 152 -2.82 -1.56 9.48
C LYS A 152 -1.94 -2.81 9.31
N ASN A 153 -2.55 -3.95 8.99
CA ASN A 153 -1.84 -5.20 8.78
C ASN A 153 -0.89 -5.11 7.57
N ASP A 154 -1.36 -4.52 6.45
CA ASP A 154 -0.54 -4.27 5.26
C ASP A 154 0.71 -3.43 5.63
N LEU A 155 0.54 -2.35 6.41
CA LEU A 155 1.65 -1.48 6.83
C LEU A 155 2.63 -2.19 7.76
N ILE A 156 2.14 -3.04 8.67
CA ILE A 156 3.00 -3.85 9.54
C ILE A 156 3.83 -4.83 8.72
N GLU A 157 3.23 -5.48 7.72
CA GLU A 157 3.93 -6.40 6.83
C GLU A 157 4.98 -5.67 5.97
N LEU A 158 4.63 -4.50 5.43
CA LEU A 158 5.57 -3.66 4.68
C LEU A 158 6.75 -3.22 5.55
N ASN A 159 6.50 -2.82 6.80
CA ASN A 159 7.57 -2.43 7.72
C ASN A 159 8.48 -3.63 8.05
N LYS A 160 7.93 -4.84 8.25
CA LYS A 160 8.74 -6.05 8.46
C LYS A 160 9.61 -6.39 7.25
N LYS A 161 9.12 -6.13 6.04
CA LYS A 161 9.81 -6.49 4.79
C LYS A 161 10.82 -5.44 4.33
N TYR A 162 10.56 -4.16 4.58
CA TYR A 162 11.30 -3.04 3.99
C TYR A 162 11.78 -1.98 5.01
N GLY A 163 11.49 -2.15 6.30
CA GLY A 163 11.94 -1.22 7.33
C GLY A 163 13.45 -1.26 7.54
N ASP A 164 14.05 -0.10 7.77
CA ASP A 164 15.46 0.08 8.11
C ASP A 164 15.63 1.00 9.33
N ASP A 165 16.79 0.92 9.97
CA ASP A 165 17.13 1.78 11.10
C ASP A 165 17.38 3.22 10.64
N ARG A 166 17.10 4.18 11.52
CA ARG A 166 17.26 5.60 11.23
C ARG A 166 18.73 5.94 11.00
N LYS A 167 19.04 6.46 9.80
CA LYS A 167 20.41 6.87 9.41
C LYS A 167 20.86 8.22 9.97
N THR A 168 19.92 9.10 10.31
CA THR A 168 20.20 10.45 10.82
C THR A 168 19.98 10.52 12.32
N GLU A 169 20.89 11.15 13.04
CA GLU A 169 20.72 11.44 14.46
C GLU A 169 20.21 12.88 14.64
N ILE A 170 19.18 13.10 15.46
CA ILE A 170 18.71 14.44 15.80
C ILE A 170 19.33 14.82 17.15
N LYS A 171 20.29 15.76 17.13
CA LYS A 171 20.87 16.33 18.35
C LYS A 171 20.24 17.68 18.65
N MET A 172 19.77 17.85 19.88
CA MET A 172 19.39 19.16 20.40
C MET A 172 20.68 19.89 20.77
N VAL A 173 21.05 20.88 19.95
CA VAL A 173 22.22 21.74 20.21
C VAL A 173 21.67 23.08 20.65
N GLU A 174 21.94 23.48 21.89
CA GLU A 174 21.47 24.76 22.44
C GLU A 174 22.06 25.98 21.72
N HIS A 175 23.22 25.82 21.08
CA HIS A 175 23.95 26.88 20.40
C HIS A 175 24.34 26.42 18.98
N TYR A 176 23.54 26.80 17.97
CA TYR A 176 23.90 26.72 16.55
C TYR A 176 24.78 27.90 16.10
N GLU A 177 25.18 28.76 17.04
CA GLU A 177 26.24 29.71 16.79
C GLU A 177 27.53 28.91 16.59
N ILE A 178 27.81 28.58 15.32
CA ILE A 178 29.19 28.73 14.86
C ILE A 178 29.52 30.14 15.33
N LYS A 179 30.28 30.27 16.43
CA LYS A 179 30.90 31.55 16.76
C LYS A 179 31.47 32.03 15.44
N GLU A 180 30.95 33.13 14.91
CA GLU A 180 31.58 33.75 13.75
C GLU A 180 33.05 33.86 14.16
N ILE A 181 33.91 33.10 13.48
CA ILE A 181 35.31 33.05 13.87
C ILE A 181 35.81 34.47 13.62
N GLU A 182 35.95 35.24 14.69
CA GLU A 182 36.48 36.58 14.60
C GLU A 182 37.95 36.45 14.20
N ASN A 183 38.50 37.44 13.50
CA ASN A 183 39.91 37.41 13.12
C ASN A 183 40.84 37.24 14.34
N ILE A 184 40.38 37.60 15.54
CA ILE A 184 41.09 37.42 16.81
C ILE A 184 41.21 35.94 17.20
N ASP A 185 40.21 35.10 16.88
CA ASP A 185 40.22 33.67 17.17
C ASP A 185 41.18 32.88 16.25
N LEU A 186 41.56 33.46 15.10
CA LEU A 186 42.61 32.93 14.21
C LEU A 186 44.03 33.21 14.74
N ILE A 187 44.17 34.07 15.75
CA ILE A 187 45.47 34.34 16.37
C ILE A 187 45.83 33.14 17.25
N LYS A 188 46.95 32.51 16.93
CA LYS A 188 47.50 31.39 17.68
C LYS A 188 47.65 31.76 19.17
N LYS A 189 46.95 31.03 20.04
CA LYS A 189 47.06 31.18 21.50
C LYS A 189 48.39 30.58 21.94
N GLU A 190 49.34 31.43 22.28
CA GLU A 190 50.65 31.03 22.80
C GLU A 190 50.74 31.34 24.29
N THR A 191 51.06 30.32 25.08
CA THR A 191 51.34 30.48 26.51
C THR A 191 52.56 31.36 26.67
N THR A 192 52.34 32.58 27.18
CA THR A 192 53.38 33.61 27.27
C THR A 192 53.42 34.18 28.68
N ILE A 193 54.62 34.51 29.14
CA ILE A 193 54.85 35.14 30.43
C ILE A 193 55.00 36.64 30.18
N VAL A 194 54.24 37.43 30.92
CA VAL A 194 54.34 38.90 30.91
C VAL A 194 55.08 39.33 32.17
N ILE A 195 56.27 39.91 31.99
CA ILE A 195 57.13 40.35 33.10
C ILE A 195 56.96 41.86 33.26
N PHE A 196 56.60 42.29 34.48
CA PHE A 196 56.52 43.68 34.89
C PHE A 196 57.63 43.99 35.89
N THR A 197 58.52 44.94 35.58
CA THR A 197 59.61 45.33 36.48
C THR A 197 59.28 46.60 37.26
N LYS A 198 59.96 46.83 38.40
CA LYS A 198 59.80 48.06 39.21
C LYS A 198 60.07 49.36 38.42
N ASN A 199 60.86 49.29 37.34
CA ASN A 199 61.16 50.41 36.46
C ASN A 199 60.12 50.60 35.35
N GLN A 200 58.91 50.02 35.50
CA GLN A 200 57.80 50.08 34.53
C GLN A 200 58.11 49.45 33.16
N TYR A 201 59.08 48.53 33.08
CA TYR A 201 59.32 47.79 31.84
C TYR A 201 58.37 46.59 31.73
N ILE A 202 57.69 46.48 30.59
CA ILE A 202 56.78 45.39 30.24
C ILE A 202 57.41 44.57 29.11
N LYS A 203 57.63 43.28 29.33
CA LYS A 203 58.12 42.35 28.29
C LYS A 203 57.24 41.10 28.22
N ARG A 204 56.94 40.65 26.99
CA ARG A 204 56.30 39.35 26.69
C ARG A 204 57.37 38.38 26.20
N ILE A 205 57.45 37.20 26.80
CA ILE A 205 58.36 36.11 26.42
C ILE A 205 57.53 34.82 26.28
N SER A 206 57.88 33.95 25.35
CA SER A 206 57.27 32.62 25.26
C SER A 206 57.71 31.75 26.45
N LEU A 207 56.92 30.75 26.84
CA LEU A 207 57.31 29.85 27.94
C LEU A 207 58.63 29.12 27.64
N GLU A 208 58.89 28.79 26.37
CA GLU A 208 60.10 28.10 25.90
C GLU A 208 61.36 28.97 26.03
N GLU A 209 61.24 30.28 25.86
CA GLU A 209 62.37 31.22 25.89
C GLU A 209 62.65 31.74 27.32
N TYR A 210 61.77 31.44 28.29
CA TYR A 210 61.96 31.77 29.71
C TYR A 210 62.65 30.65 30.52
N GLN A 211 62.57 29.40 30.07
CA GLN A 211 63.31 28.28 30.68
C GLN A 211 64.81 28.40 30.42
#